data_AF-A0A9Q3HXF5-F1
#
_entry.id   AF-A0A9Q3HXF5-F1
#
_cell.length_a   1.000
_cell.length_b   1.000
_cell.length_c   1.000
_cell.angle_alpha   90.00
_cell.angle_beta   90.00
_cell.angle_gamma   90.00
#
_symmetry.space_group_name_H-M   'P 1'
#
loop_
_entity.id
_entity.type
_entity.pdbx_description
1 polymer ?
#
loop_
_entity_poly.entity_id
_entity_poly.type
_entity_poly.pdbx_seq_one_letter_code
_entity_poly.pdbx_strand_id
1 'polypeptide(L)'
;MPQDLNPPLGRPELSRDPYETPLSPNPPPFFETSKVTEERISMINFGTYRWLSDKDINLLTIFILLRQKAIAFCEEERGVLKHSYGKPYKIPVIPHEPWQKKPIPIPKSILPQFIELVRERIHTGLYERSTSSQKISVFRVEKPNGKL
;
A
#
# COMPACT_ATOMS: atom_id res chain seq x y z
N MET A 1 -22.33 -13.02 -17.46
CA MET A 1 -21.89 -13.05 -16.04
C MET A 1 -22.84 -12.18 -15.24
N PRO A 2 -23.22 -12.54 -14.00
CA PRO A 2 -24.15 -11.74 -13.21
C PRO A 2 -23.53 -10.36 -12.94
N GLN A 3 -24.19 -9.29 -13.40
CA GLN A 3 -23.69 -7.92 -13.24
C GLN A 3 -23.78 -7.45 -11.77
N ASP A 4 -24.68 -8.03 -10.99
CA ASP A 4 -24.94 -7.65 -9.58
C ASP A 4 -24.05 -8.37 -8.56
N LEU A 5 -23.10 -9.20 -9.01
CA LEU A 5 -22.25 -9.98 -8.11
C LEU A 5 -21.32 -9.08 -7.27
N ASN A 6 -20.89 -7.97 -7.85
CA ASN A 6 -19.97 -7.01 -7.26
C ASN A 6 -20.55 -5.61 -7.39
N PRO A 7 -21.16 -5.05 -6.33
CA PRO A 7 -21.66 -3.69 -6.38
C PRO A 7 -20.49 -2.70 -6.58
N PRO A 8 -20.74 -1.53 -7.17
CA PRO A 8 -19.73 -0.49 -7.28
C PRO A 8 -19.27 -0.04 -5.90
N LEU A 9 -18.05 0.51 -5.83
CA LEU A 9 -17.53 1.10 -4.60
C LEU A 9 -18.38 2.30 -4.19
N GLY A 10 -18.75 2.37 -2.92
CA GLY A 10 -19.35 3.54 -2.31
C GLY A 10 -18.32 4.66 -2.17
N ARG A 11 -18.78 5.91 -2.31
CA ARG A 11 -17.96 7.08 -1.99
C ARG A 11 -17.73 7.12 -0.49
N PRO A 12 -16.47 7.22 -0.01
CA PRO A 12 -16.22 7.39 1.41
C PRO A 12 -16.75 8.75 1.88
N GLU A 13 -17.26 8.80 3.11
CA GLU A 13 -17.50 10.08 3.77
C GLU A 13 -16.17 10.82 3.90
N LEU A 14 -16.15 12.05 3.41
CA LEU A 14 -14.98 12.90 3.54
C LEU A 14 -14.91 13.39 4.98
N SER A 15 -13.79 13.14 5.65
CA SER A 15 -13.60 13.58 7.04
C SER A 15 -13.49 15.10 7.19
N ARG A 16 -13.46 15.85 6.09
CA ARG A 16 -13.42 17.32 6.06
C ARG A 16 -13.79 17.85 4.68
N ASP A 17 -14.21 19.12 4.64
CA ASP A 17 -14.23 19.93 3.42
C ASP A 17 -12.92 20.75 3.32
N PRO A 18 -12.13 20.59 2.23
CA PRO A 18 -10.91 21.37 2.02
C PRO A 18 -11.16 22.87 1.80
N TYR A 19 -12.36 23.28 1.38
CA TYR A 19 -12.72 24.68 1.18
C TYR A 19 -13.12 25.37 2.50
N GLU A 20 -13.68 24.63 3.45
CA GLU A 20 -13.98 25.14 4.80
C GLU A 20 -12.75 25.12 5.72
N THR A 21 -11.78 24.24 5.46
CA THR A 21 -10.54 24.10 6.24
C THR A 21 -9.29 24.28 5.37
N PRO A 22 -9.07 25.48 4.81
CA PRO A 22 -7.93 25.75 3.96
C PRO A 22 -6.61 25.62 4.74
N LEU A 23 -5.52 25.29 4.03
CA LEU A 23 -4.20 25.32 4.64
C LEU A 23 -3.81 26.77 4.91
N SER A 24 -3.19 27.03 6.07
CA SER A 24 -2.56 28.32 6.33
C SER A 24 -1.39 28.52 5.36
N PRO A 25 -1.32 29.64 4.62
CA PRO A 25 -0.16 29.95 3.78
C PRO A 25 1.15 30.11 4.57
N ASN A 26 1.04 30.41 5.87
CA ASN A 26 2.16 30.53 6.79
C ASN A 26 1.96 29.51 7.93
N PRO A 27 2.27 28.23 7.69
CA PRO A 27 2.15 27.21 8.73
C PRO A 27 3.28 27.36 9.75
N PRO A 28 3.13 26.79 10.96
CA PRO A 28 4.21 26.72 11.92
C PRO A 28 5.41 25.94 11.35
N PRO A 29 6.60 26.05 11.96
CA PRO A 29 7.71 25.16 11.67
C PRO A 29 7.32 23.69 11.87
N PHE A 30 7.94 22.81 11.09
CA PHE A 30 7.80 21.36 11.26
C PHE A 30 8.13 20.91 12.69
N PHE A 31 7.37 19.93 13.17
CA PHE A 31 7.66 19.19 14.39
C PHE A 31 7.40 17.71 14.13
N GLU A 32 8.20 16.85 14.75
CA GLU A 32 8.06 15.42 14.55
C GLU A 32 6.79 14.87 15.22
N THR A 33 6.29 13.79 14.64
CA THR A 33 5.22 12.98 15.22
C THR A 33 5.69 11.53 15.26
N SER A 34 4.92 10.66 15.93
CA SER A 34 5.24 9.23 15.96
C SER A 34 5.31 8.56 14.58
N LYS A 35 4.75 9.19 13.53
CA LYS A 35 4.70 8.64 12.17
C LYS A 35 5.45 9.48 11.14
N VAL A 36 5.52 10.80 11.29
CA VAL A 36 6.26 11.70 10.40
C VAL A 36 7.44 12.26 11.18
N THR A 37 8.64 11.72 10.91
CA THR A 37 9.93 12.13 11.48
C THR A 37 10.79 12.82 10.42
N GLU A 38 11.88 13.46 10.81
CA GLU A 38 12.83 14.07 9.89
C GLU A 38 13.40 13.05 8.90
N GLU A 39 13.72 11.83 9.34
CA GLU A 39 14.24 10.79 8.45
C GLU A 39 13.22 10.42 7.37
N ARG A 40 11.93 10.33 7.73
CA ARG A 40 10.86 10.01 6.79
C ARG A 40 10.58 11.15 5.82
N ILE A 41 10.67 12.39 6.27
CA ILE A 41 10.58 13.57 5.39
C ILE A 41 11.78 13.60 4.43
N SER A 42 12.97 13.20 4.88
CA SER A 42 14.17 13.16 4.02
C SER A 42 14.06 12.16 2.85
N MET A 43 13.19 11.15 2.98
CA MET A 43 12.88 10.20 1.90
C MET A 43 12.01 10.81 0.79
N ILE A 44 11.34 11.94 1.05
CA ILE A 44 10.42 12.56 0.11
C ILE A 44 11.21 13.48 -0.82
N ASN A 45 11.14 13.19 -2.13
CA ASN A 45 11.72 14.04 -3.14
C ASN A 45 10.75 15.19 -3.48
N PHE A 46 11.04 16.39 -2.98
CA PHE A 46 10.28 17.62 -3.27
C PHE A 46 10.62 18.28 -4.61
N GLY A 47 11.47 17.66 -5.42
CA GLY A 47 11.92 18.17 -6.71
C GLY A 47 13.36 18.63 -6.70
N THR A 48 13.75 19.34 -7.76
CA THR A 48 15.12 19.82 -7.95
C THR A 48 15.43 21.03 -7.05
N TYR A 49 16.72 21.28 -6.83
CA TYR A 49 17.19 22.42 -6.04
C TYR A 49 16.58 23.75 -6.56
N ARG A 50 16.02 24.55 -5.65
CA ARG A 50 15.30 25.82 -5.90
C ARG A 50 14.01 25.74 -6.72
N TRP A 51 13.48 24.54 -6.99
CA TRP A 51 12.14 24.40 -7.57
C TRP A 51 11.05 24.92 -6.62
N LEU A 52 11.23 24.66 -5.32
CA LEU A 52 10.38 25.14 -4.24
C LEU A 52 11.18 26.06 -3.32
N SER A 53 10.53 27.09 -2.78
CA SER A 53 11.11 27.89 -1.71
C SER A 53 11.06 27.12 -0.38
N ASP A 54 11.87 27.52 0.60
CA ASP A 54 11.85 26.93 1.94
C ASP A 54 10.45 27.02 2.59
N LYS A 55 9.68 28.08 2.25
CA LYS A 55 8.29 28.24 2.69
C LYS A 55 7.37 27.20 2.08
N ASP A 56 7.53 26.90 0.79
CA ASP A 56 6.73 25.89 0.10
C ASP A 56 7.05 24.49 0.62
N ILE A 57 8.33 24.20 0.86
CA ILE A 57 8.77 22.92 1.45
C ILE A 57 8.16 22.78 2.85
N ASN A 58 8.23 23.82 3.70
CA ASN A 58 7.59 23.77 5.02
C ASN A 58 6.07 23.57 4.92
N LEU A 59 5.41 24.23 3.97
CA LEU A 59 3.97 24.06 3.73
C LEU A 59 3.60 22.63 3.35
N LEU A 60 4.35 22.01 2.44
CA LEU A 60 4.12 20.63 2.03
C LEU A 60 4.42 19.64 3.16
N THR A 61 5.49 19.86 3.93
CA THR A 61 5.84 19.05 5.09
C THR A 61 4.74 19.10 6.15
N ILE A 62 4.20 20.29 6.45
CA ILE A 62 3.07 20.44 7.37
C ILE A 62 1.80 19.80 6.81
N PHE A 63 1.57 19.88 5.50
CA PHE A 63 0.46 19.16 4.86
C PHE A 63 0.60 17.64 5.04
N ILE A 64 1.78 17.08 4.81
CA ILE A 64 2.09 15.65 5.03
C ILE A 64 1.82 15.28 6.49
N LEU A 65 2.28 16.07 7.45
CA LEU A 65 2.04 15.87 8.88
C LEU A 65 0.53 15.84 9.18
N LEU A 66 -0.22 16.83 8.70
CA LEU A 66 -1.68 16.92 8.87
C LEU A 66 -2.44 15.78 8.21
N ARG A 67 -1.84 15.12 7.20
CA ARG A 67 -2.44 14.03 6.41
C ARG A 67 -1.69 12.72 6.53
N GLN A 68 -0.88 12.56 7.59
CA GLN A 68 0.02 11.42 7.77
C GLN A 68 -0.67 10.04 7.73
N LYS A 69 -1.98 9.97 8.02
CA LYS A 69 -2.76 8.73 7.92
C LYS A 69 -2.96 8.25 6.47
N ALA A 70 -2.82 9.14 5.49
CA ALA A 70 -2.96 8.83 4.07
C ALA A 70 -1.66 8.35 3.41
N ILE A 71 -0.53 8.46 4.11
CA ILE A 71 0.80 8.10 3.59
C ILE A 71 1.28 6.85 4.31
N ALA A 72 1.87 5.91 3.57
CA ALA A 72 2.56 4.76 4.12
C ALA A 72 4.05 4.89 3.79
N PHE A 73 4.91 4.82 4.79
CA PHE A 73 6.37 4.85 4.62
C PHE A 73 6.98 3.44 4.53
N CYS A 74 6.24 2.43 4.99
CA CYS A 74 6.63 1.01 4.93
C CYS A 74 5.41 0.12 4.62
N GLU A 75 5.65 -1.16 4.33
CA GLU A 75 4.60 -2.09 3.91
C GLU A 75 3.57 -2.38 5.01
N GLU A 76 3.98 -2.32 6.28
CA GLU A 76 3.11 -2.51 7.46
C GLU A 76 2.09 -1.39 7.62
N GLU A 77 2.38 -0.20 7.10
CA GLU A 77 1.49 0.96 7.14
C GLU A 77 0.48 0.98 5.99
N ARG A 78 0.56 0.01 5.07
CA ARG A 78 -0.33 -0.10 3.93
C ARG A 78 -1.77 -0.31 4.39
N GLY A 79 -2.67 0.57 3.96
CA GLY A 79 -4.08 0.47 4.25
C GLY A 79 -4.79 -0.66 3.47
N VAL A 80 -5.89 -1.16 4.03
CA VAL A 80 -6.85 -2.03 3.35
C VAL A 80 -8.14 -1.24 3.11
N LEU A 81 -8.81 -1.51 1.98
CA LEU A 81 -10.09 -0.87 1.69
C LEU A 81 -11.12 -1.26 2.76
N LYS A 82 -11.77 -0.28 3.38
CA LYS A 82 -12.80 -0.55 4.39
C LYS A 82 -14.02 -1.20 3.74
N HIS A 83 -14.60 -2.16 4.46
CA HIS A 83 -15.82 -2.86 4.06
C HIS A 83 -17.04 -1.94 3.92
N SER A 84 -17.00 -0.77 4.58
CA SER A 84 -18.01 0.29 4.43
C SER A 84 -18.02 0.92 3.03
N TYR A 85 -16.89 0.87 2.31
CA TYR A 85 -16.76 1.45 0.97
C TYR A 85 -16.90 0.39 -0.12
N GLY A 86 -16.37 -0.81 0.12
CA GLY A 86 -16.44 -1.90 -0.84
C GLY A 86 -16.46 -3.23 -0.13
N LYS A 87 -17.36 -4.13 -0.55
CA LYS A 87 -17.38 -5.51 -0.08
C LYS A 87 -16.25 -6.31 -0.74
N PRO A 88 -15.81 -7.44 -0.16
CA PRO A 88 -14.87 -8.34 -0.80
C PRO A 88 -15.36 -8.73 -2.19
N TYR A 89 -14.46 -8.67 -3.17
CA TYR A 89 -14.79 -8.97 -4.55
C TYR A 89 -15.05 -10.47 -4.73
N LYS A 90 -16.20 -10.80 -5.32
CA LYS A 90 -16.58 -12.16 -5.69
C LYS A 90 -16.16 -12.41 -7.12
N ILE A 91 -15.25 -13.35 -7.32
CA ILE A 91 -14.79 -13.74 -8.66
C ILE A 91 -15.89 -14.58 -9.33
N PRO A 92 -16.45 -14.16 -10.47
CA PRO A 92 -17.41 -14.98 -11.20
C PRO A 92 -16.69 -16.20 -11.78
N VAL A 93 -17.17 -17.39 -11.44
CA VAL A 93 -16.63 -18.67 -11.94
C VAL A 93 -17.63 -19.33 -12.87
N ILE A 94 -17.11 -20.03 -13.87
CA ILE A 94 -17.87 -21.02 -14.67
C ILE A 94 -17.64 -22.41 -14.07
N PRO A 95 -18.50 -23.41 -14.34
CA PRO A 95 -18.20 -24.79 -13.96
C PRO A 95 -16.84 -25.22 -14.50
N HIS A 96 -15.92 -25.60 -13.61
CA HIS A 96 -14.58 -26.06 -13.94
C HIS A 96 -14.03 -26.99 -12.86
N GLU A 97 -13.06 -27.80 -13.24
CA GLU A 97 -12.29 -28.59 -12.30
C GLU A 97 -11.16 -27.74 -11.67
N PRO A 98 -10.92 -27.82 -10.36
CA PRO A 98 -9.83 -27.11 -9.72
C PRO A 98 -8.47 -27.46 -10.33
N TRP A 99 -7.69 -26.45 -10.72
CA TRP A 99 -6.33 -26.69 -11.21
C TRP A 99 -5.36 -27.00 -10.07
N GLN A 100 -4.62 -28.10 -10.20
CA GLN A 100 -3.50 -28.44 -9.33
C GLN A 100 -2.20 -28.49 -10.11
N LYS A 101 -1.48 -27.36 -10.15
CA LYS A 101 -0.15 -27.29 -10.76
C LYS A 101 0.94 -27.58 -9.74
N LYS A 102 1.94 -28.38 -10.15
CA LYS A 102 3.14 -28.64 -9.35
C LYS A 102 3.91 -27.32 -9.11
N PRO A 103 4.40 -27.06 -7.88
CA PRO A 103 5.22 -25.87 -7.64
C PRO A 103 6.53 -25.95 -8.42
N ILE A 104 6.95 -24.81 -8.97
CA ILE A 104 8.27 -24.69 -9.60
C ILE A 104 9.32 -24.74 -8.48
N PRO A 105 10.36 -25.58 -8.60
CA PRO A 105 11.43 -25.63 -7.62
C PRO A 105 12.10 -24.28 -7.44
N ILE A 106 12.39 -23.97 -6.19
CA ILE A 106 13.03 -22.74 -5.79
C ILE A 106 14.54 -22.97 -5.79
N PRO A 107 15.34 -22.16 -6.52
CA PRO A 107 16.79 -22.27 -6.44
C PRO A 107 17.30 -22.04 -5.01
N LYS A 108 18.24 -22.86 -4.57
CA LYS A 108 18.77 -22.83 -3.19
C LYS A 108 19.37 -21.47 -2.82
N SER A 109 20.02 -20.81 -3.77
CA SER A 109 20.66 -19.50 -3.55
C SER A 109 19.69 -18.42 -3.10
N ILE A 110 18.43 -18.47 -3.54
CA ILE A 110 17.40 -17.46 -3.26
C ILE A 110 16.29 -17.98 -2.33
N LEU A 111 16.45 -19.19 -1.79
CA LEU A 111 15.47 -19.77 -0.87
C LEU A 111 15.31 -18.95 0.41
N PRO A 112 16.39 -18.48 1.10
CA PRO A 112 16.25 -17.70 2.33
C PRO A 112 15.49 -16.38 2.12
N GLN A 113 15.85 -15.62 1.09
CA GLN A 113 15.21 -14.34 0.77
C GLN A 113 13.71 -14.50 0.47
N PHE A 114 13.33 -15.56 -0.24
CA PHE A 114 11.92 -15.81 -0.51
C PHE A 114 11.13 -16.24 0.71
N ILE A 115 11.75 -17.02 1.61
CA ILE A 115 11.08 -17.40 2.86
C ILE A 115 10.77 -16.14 3.67
N GLU A 116 11.72 -15.21 3.77
CA GLU A 116 11.51 -13.92 4.44
C GLU A 116 10.41 -13.10 3.75
N LEU A 117 10.45 -12.97 2.42
CA LEU A 117 9.41 -12.28 1.66
C LEU A 117 8.01 -12.88 1.91
N VAL A 118 7.88 -14.21 1.95
CA VAL A 118 6.59 -14.86 2.23
C VAL A 118 6.16 -14.61 3.68
N ARG A 119 7.08 -14.64 4.64
CA ARG A 119 6.80 -14.33 6.05
C ARG A 119 6.32 -12.90 6.23
N GLU A 120 7.00 -11.94 5.60
CA GLU A 120 6.61 -10.52 5.60
C GLU A 120 5.22 -10.32 5.00
N ARG A 121 4.92 -10.97 3.87
CA ARG A 121 3.58 -10.91 3.26
C ARG A 121 2.49 -11.51 4.14
N ILE A 122 2.80 -12.56 4.90
CA ILE A 122 1.86 -13.10 5.90
C ILE A 122 1.71 -12.14 7.08
N HIS A 123 2.81 -11.57 7.58
CA HIS A 123 2.81 -10.64 8.70
C HIS A 123 2.02 -9.36 8.40
N THR A 124 2.18 -8.80 7.19
CA THR A 124 1.44 -7.63 6.70
C THR A 124 0.00 -7.93 6.28
N GLY A 125 -0.45 -9.18 6.42
CA GLY A 125 -1.80 -9.62 6.05
C GLY A 125 -2.07 -9.65 4.54
N LEU A 126 -1.04 -9.53 3.69
CA LEU A 126 -1.21 -9.69 2.24
C LEU A 126 -1.52 -11.14 1.88
N TYR A 127 -0.87 -12.09 2.56
CA TYR A 127 -1.07 -13.52 2.38
C TYR A 127 -1.69 -14.13 3.62
N GLU A 128 -2.55 -15.12 3.39
CA GLU A 128 -3.12 -15.96 4.43
C GLU A 128 -2.78 -17.42 4.17
N ARG A 129 -2.76 -18.21 5.24
CA ARG A 129 -2.62 -19.67 5.10
C ARG A 129 -3.97 -20.23 4.72
N SER A 130 -4.00 -21.08 3.70
CA SER A 130 -5.23 -21.71 3.22
C SER A 130 -5.00 -23.17 2.85
N THR A 131 -6.10 -23.93 2.88
CA THR A 131 -6.20 -25.27 2.30
C THR A 131 -7.15 -25.15 1.11
N SER A 132 -6.61 -25.22 -0.10
CA SER A 132 -7.39 -25.03 -1.34
C SER A 132 -7.23 -26.22 -2.27
N SER A 133 -8.32 -26.59 -2.94
CA SER A 133 -8.29 -27.53 -4.05
C SER A 133 -7.58 -26.96 -5.29
N GLN A 134 -7.44 -25.64 -5.37
CA GLN A 134 -6.73 -24.92 -6.43
C GLN A 134 -5.31 -24.55 -5.99
N LYS A 135 -4.35 -24.83 -6.85
CA LYS A 135 -2.94 -24.48 -6.67
C LYS A 135 -2.29 -24.09 -7.99
N ILE A 136 -1.67 -22.92 -8.00
CA ILE A 136 -0.88 -22.42 -9.12
C ILE A 136 0.60 -22.35 -8.75
N SER A 137 1.47 -22.44 -9.76
CA SER A 137 2.91 -22.30 -9.59
C SER A 137 3.27 -20.82 -9.38
N VAL A 138 4.22 -20.55 -8.48
CA VAL A 138 4.76 -19.20 -8.25
C VAL A 138 6.05 -19.07 -9.04
N PHE A 139 6.14 -18.02 -9.86
CA PHE A 139 7.38 -17.60 -10.52
C PHE A 139 7.96 -16.40 -9.79
N ARG A 140 9.28 -16.25 -9.85
CA ARG A 140 10.02 -15.19 -9.15
C ARG A 140 10.66 -14.26 -10.15
N VAL A 141 10.61 -12.98 -9.85
CA VAL A 141 11.18 -11.94 -10.69
C VAL A 141 11.99 -11.03 -9.79
N GLU A 142 13.28 -10.91 -10.08
CA GLU A 142 14.14 -9.93 -9.43
C GLU A 142 13.77 -8.53 -9.93
N LYS A 143 13.61 -7.59 -9.00
CA LYS A 143 13.32 -6.20 -9.33
C LYS A 143 14.63 -5.45 -9.63
N PRO A 144 14.58 -4.30 -10.32
CA PRO A 144 15.77 -3.50 -10.63
C PRO A 144 16.61 -3.07 -9.41
N ASN A 145 16.01 -3.04 -8.22
CA ASN A 145 16.68 -2.72 -6.96
C ASN A 145 17.34 -3.95 -6.28
N GLY A 146 17.42 -5.10 -6.97
CA GLY A 146 18.01 -6.34 -6.46
C GLY A 146 17.15 -7.05 -5.41
N LYS A 147 15.93 -6.59 -5.14
CA LYS A 147 14.98 -7.24 -4.23
C LYS A 147 14.11 -8.26 -4.98
N LEU A 148 13.71 -9.31 -4.26
CA LEU A 148 12.75 -10.33 -4.72
C LEU A 148 11.29 -9.89 -4.51
#